data_AF-A0A3N0GHG7-F1
#
_entry.id   AF-A0A3N0GHG7-F1
#
_cell.length_a   1.000
_cell.length_b   1.000
_cell.length_c   1.000
_cell.angle_alpha   90.00
_cell.angle_beta   90.00
_cell.angle_gamma   90.00
#
_symmetry.space_group_name_H-M   'P 1'
#
loop_
_entity.id
_entity.type
_entity.pdbx_description
1 polymer ?
#
loop_
_entity_poly.entity_id
_entity_poly.type
_entity_poly.pdbx_seq_one_letter_code
_entity_poly.pdbx_strand_id
1 'polypeptide(L)'
;MGTKIEDLIAAEAKAAEEAELTSDPSAPLPAHVKVTSGHPRARNLQVRFREDEFDELTAYAEQRGLPISTVVRSLVLQAIAPVDDLKAALDKLETDLAAVRRKALSA
;
A
#
# COMPACT_ATOMS: atom_id res chain seq x y z
N MET A 1 33.88 25.04 32.63
CA MET A 1 34.12 23.76 31.92
C MET A 1 33.28 23.61 30.64
N GLY A 2 32.75 24.71 30.04
CA GLY A 2 31.97 24.65 28.79
C GLY A 2 32.80 24.75 27.50
N THR A 3 33.98 25.37 27.56
CA THR A 3 34.78 25.71 26.38
C THR A 3 35.29 24.49 25.59
N LYS A 4 35.70 23.41 26.27
CA LYS A 4 36.26 22.23 25.58
C LYS A 4 35.26 21.49 24.70
N ILE A 5 33.98 21.46 25.08
CA ILE A 5 32.95 20.78 24.28
C ILE A 5 32.56 21.66 23.10
N GLU A 6 32.41 22.97 23.33
CA GLU A 6 32.15 23.96 22.29
C GLU A 6 33.26 23.95 21.21
N ASP A 7 34.52 23.89 21.64
CA ASP A 7 35.68 23.81 20.74
C ASP A 7 35.67 22.51 19.91
N LEU A 8 35.30 21.38 20.51
CA LEU A 8 35.17 20.09 19.80
C LEU A 8 34.03 20.09 18.79
N ILE A 9 32.87 20.67 19.15
CA ILE A 9 31.73 20.80 18.25
C ILE A 9 32.08 21.73 17.07
N ALA A 10 32.77 22.84 17.33
CA ALA A 10 33.21 23.76 16.29
C ALA A 10 34.22 23.12 15.33
N ALA A 11 35.15 22.31 15.85
CA ALA A 11 36.10 21.55 15.04
C ALA A 11 35.41 20.50 14.16
N GLU A 12 34.45 19.75 14.71
CA GLU A 12 33.68 18.74 13.96
C GLU A 12 32.80 19.39 12.89
N ALA A 13 32.12 20.49 13.21
CA ALA A 13 31.29 21.23 12.26
C ALA A 13 32.11 21.72 11.06
N LYS A 14 33.29 22.29 11.32
CA LYS A 14 34.21 22.73 10.26
C LYS A 14 34.70 21.57 9.40
N ALA A 15 35.05 20.44 10.01
CA ALA A 15 35.48 19.25 9.30
C ALA A 15 34.37 18.68 8.40
N ALA A 16 33.11 18.71 8.85
CA ALA A 16 31.96 18.27 8.06
C ALA A 16 31.72 19.19 6.84
N GLU A 17 31.79 20.50 7.01
CA GLU A 17 31.65 21.47 5.91
C GLU A 17 32.76 21.32 4.86
N GLU A 18 34.02 21.17 5.28
CA GLU A 18 35.16 20.94 4.38
C GLU A 18 35.05 19.60 3.63
N ALA A 19 34.51 18.57 4.28
CA ALA A 19 34.26 17.28 3.66
C ALA A 19 33.13 17.34 2.62
N GLU A 20 32.09 18.16 2.83
CA GLU A 20 31.02 18.36 1.85
C GLU A 20 31.52 19.12 0.61
N LEU A 21 32.30 20.18 0.80
CA LEU A 21 32.92 20.97 -0.27
C LEU A 21 33.84 20.15 -1.20
N THR A 22 34.45 19.10 -0.67
CA THR A 22 35.35 18.21 -1.40
C THR A 22 34.71 16.88 -1.78
N SER A 23 33.44 16.67 -1.40
CA SER A 23 32.70 15.45 -1.74
C SER A 23 32.40 15.41 -3.24
N ASP A 24 32.63 14.25 -3.86
CA ASP A 24 32.15 13.98 -5.21
C ASP A 24 30.71 13.45 -5.14
N PRO A 25 29.70 14.19 -5.65
CA PRO A 25 28.30 13.76 -5.64
C PRO A 25 28.06 12.48 -6.48
N SER A 26 29.01 12.10 -7.33
CA SER A 26 28.96 10.90 -8.17
C SER A 26 29.68 9.71 -7.54
N ALA A 27 30.33 9.89 -6.39
CA ALA A 27 30.98 8.80 -5.69
C ALA A 27 29.95 7.74 -5.25
N PRO A 28 30.29 6.44 -5.32
CA PRO A 28 29.40 5.40 -4.82
C PRO A 28 29.07 5.60 -3.34
N LEU A 29 27.80 5.45 -2.99
CA LEU A 29 27.37 5.52 -1.59
C LEU A 29 28.10 4.43 -0.77
N PRO A 30 28.54 4.73 0.46
CA PRO A 30 29.19 3.74 1.32
C PRO A 30 28.30 2.50 1.52
N ALA A 31 28.92 1.31 1.59
CA ALA A 31 28.21 0.02 1.65
C ALA A 31 27.27 -0.14 2.86
N HIS A 32 27.43 0.68 3.90
CA HIS A 32 26.58 0.67 5.10
C HIS A 32 25.35 1.60 4.98
N VAL A 33 25.24 2.38 3.90
CA VAL A 33 24.12 3.31 3.66
C VAL A 33 22.99 2.60 2.92
N LYS A 34 21.82 2.53 3.55
CA LYS A 34 20.60 2.01 2.93
C LYS A 34 19.80 3.13 2.27
N VAL A 35 19.76 3.16 0.95
CA VAL A 35 18.86 4.05 0.20
C VAL A 35 17.42 3.55 0.35
N THR A 36 16.56 4.35 0.99
CA THR A 36 15.13 4.02 1.19
C THR A 36 14.20 4.71 0.19
N SER A 37 14.74 5.60 -0.66
CA SER A 37 14.00 6.35 -1.69
C SER A 37 13.75 5.49 -2.94
N GLY A 38 12.95 4.43 -2.81
CA GLY A 38 12.63 3.53 -3.93
C GLY A 38 11.18 3.06 -3.99
N HIS A 39 10.35 3.37 -2.99
CA HIS A 39 8.95 2.97 -3.01
C HIS A 39 8.11 4.13 -3.54
N PRO A 40 7.34 3.94 -4.63
CA PRO A 40 6.34 4.93 -5.02
C PRO A 40 5.41 5.14 -3.81
N ARG A 41 5.25 6.40 -3.40
CA ARG A 41 4.35 6.74 -2.29
C ARG A 41 2.99 6.10 -2.58
N ALA A 42 2.42 5.43 -1.58
CA ALA A 42 1.08 4.87 -1.69
C ALA A 42 0.13 5.99 -2.16
N ARG A 43 -0.56 5.76 -3.28
CA ARG A 43 -1.56 6.70 -3.80
C ARG A 43 -2.90 6.38 -3.14
N ASN A 44 -3.55 7.39 -2.61
CA ASN A 44 -4.86 7.26 -1.97
C ASN A 44 -5.96 7.55 -2.99
N LEU A 45 -6.93 6.64 -3.11
CA LEU A 45 -8.17 6.83 -3.86
C LEU A 45 -9.30 7.05 -2.86
N GLN A 46 -10.04 8.15 -2.99
CA GLN A 46 -11.23 8.41 -2.18
C GLN A 46 -12.48 8.02 -2.97
N VAL A 47 -13.32 7.18 -2.37
CA VAL A 47 -14.59 6.72 -2.94
C VAL A 47 -15.70 7.14 -1.98
N ARG A 48 -16.77 7.72 -2.51
CA ARG A 48 -17.94 8.11 -1.73
C ARG A 48 -18.99 7.02 -1.85
N PHE A 49 -19.31 6.39 -0.72
CA PHE A 49 -20.42 5.46 -0.59
C PHE A 49 -21.61 6.17 0.04
N ARG A 50 -22.81 5.66 -0.23
CA ARG A 50 -23.97 5.94 0.62
C ARG A 50 -23.81 5.21 1.95
N GLU A 51 -24.62 5.62 2.93
CA GLU A 51 -24.54 5.07 4.30
C GLU A 51 -24.88 3.57 4.32
N ASP A 52 -25.96 3.18 3.64
CA ASP A 52 -26.39 1.80 3.47
C ASP A 52 -25.34 0.92 2.75
N GLU A 53 -24.78 1.42 1.65
CA GLU A 53 -23.71 0.73 0.91
C GLU A 53 -22.45 0.50 1.77
N PHE A 54 -22.14 1.46 2.64
CA PHE A 54 -20.98 1.36 3.53
C PHE A 54 -21.22 0.36 4.67
N ASP A 55 -22.45 0.30 5.20
CA ASP A 55 -22.84 -0.67 6.23
C ASP A 55 -22.80 -2.10 5.70
N GLU A 56 -23.32 -2.34 4.48
CA GLU A 56 -23.24 -3.65 3.82
C GLU A 56 -21.79 -4.11 3.62
N LEU A 57 -20.93 -3.19 3.18
CA LEU A 57 -19.51 -3.45 2.99
C LEU A 57 -18.80 -3.76 4.32
N THR A 58 -19.19 -3.06 5.39
CA THR A 58 -18.66 -3.27 6.75
C THR A 58 -19.03 -4.65 7.25
N ALA A 59 -20.30 -5.05 7.16
CA ALA A 59 -20.76 -6.38 7.55
C ALA A 59 -20.06 -7.49 6.76
N TYR A 60 -19.86 -7.28 5.45
CA TYR A 60 -19.14 -8.22 4.60
C TYR A 60 -17.65 -8.36 4.99
N ALA A 61 -17.01 -7.26 5.39
CA ALA A 61 -15.63 -7.27 5.85
C ALA A 61 -15.47 -7.97 7.21
N GLU A 62 -16.39 -7.72 8.14
CA GLU A 62 -16.45 -8.38 9.45
C GLU A 62 -16.63 -9.88 9.33
N GLN A 63 -17.54 -10.33 8.45
CA GLN A 63 -17.75 -11.76 8.19
C GLN A 63 -16.47 -12.46 7.74
N ARG A 64 -15.59 -11.76 7.02
CA ARG A 64 -14.30 -12.29 6.55
C ARG A 64 -13.15 -12.04 7.51
N GLY A 65 -13.35 -11.29 8.60
CA GLY A 65 -12.30 -10.90 9.53
C GLY A 65 -11.21 -10.04 8.88
N LEU A 66 -11.55 -9.28 7.84
CA LEU A 66 -10.59 -8.48 7.07
C LEU A 66 -10.91 -6.98 7.18
N PRO A 67 -9.89 -6.10 7.08
CA PRO A 67 -10.14 -4.66 6.99
C PRO A 67 -10.95 -4.30 5.74
N ILE A 68 -11.87 -3.34 5.87
CA ILE A 68 -12.68 -2.82 4.77
C ILE A 68 -11.81 -2.44 3.56
N SER A 69 -10.69 -1.74 3.77
CA SER A 69 -9.76 -1.34 2.71
C SER A 69 -9.17 -2.53 1.94
N THR A 70 -8.95 -3.66 2.62
CA THR A 70 -8.43 -4.89 2.00
C THR A 70 -9.49 -5.53 1.12
N VAL A 71 -10.73 -5.58 1.61
CA VAL A 71 -11.88 -6.09 0.86
C VAL A 71 -12.11 -5.24 -0.39
N VAL A 72 -12.24 -3.92 -0.25
CA VAL A 72 -12.42 -2.99 -1.37
C VAL A 72 -11.30 -3.14 -2.39
N ARG A 73 -10.04 -3.17 -1.95
CA ARG A 73 -8.90 -3.36 -2.86
C ARG A 73 -9.03 -4.66 -3.65
N SER A 74 -9.42 -5.77 -3.01
CA SER A 74 -9.59 -7.05 -3.68
C SER A 74 -10.72 -7.04 -4.72
N LEU A 75 -11.86 -6.41 -4.39
CA LEU A 75 -13.00 -6.28 -5.30
C LEU A 75 -12.64 -5.44 -6.52
N VAL A 76 -11.96 -4.32 -6.31
CA VAL A 76 -11.49 -3.45 -7.41
C VAL A 76 -10.52 -4.21 -8.33
N LEU A 77 -9.54 -4.92 -7.75
CA LEU A 77 -8.58 -5.69 -8.53
C LEU A 77 -9.22 -6.84 -9.30
N GLN A 78 -10.23 -7.50 -8.72
CA GLN A 78 -10.99 -8.54 -9.42
C GLN A 78 -11.83 -7.97 -10.58
N ALA A 79 -12.42 -6.79 -10.40
CA ALA A 79 -13.24 -6.17 -11.43
C ALA A 79 -12.44 -5.69 -12.64
N ILE A 80 -11.19 -5.26 -12.44
CA ILE A 80 -10.31 -4.78 -13.52
C ILE A 80 -9.38 -5.87 -14.06
N ALA A 81 -9.36 -7.05 -13.45
CA ALA A 81 -8.56 -8.16 -13.95
C ALA A 81 -9.02 -8.47 -15.37
N PRO A 82 -8.11 -8.49 -16.36
CA PRO A 82 -8.47 -8.87 -17.72
C PRO A 82 -9.09 -10.27 -17.67
N VAL A 83 -10.24 -10.41 -18.34
CA VAL A 83 -10.90 -11.71 -18.49
C VAL A 83 -10.10 -12.49 -19.52
N ASP A 84 -8.92 -12.97 -19.11
CA ASP A 84 -8.04 -13.75 -19.99
C ASP A 84 -8.64 -15.12 -20.32
N ASP A 85 -9.71 -15.52 -19.62
CA ASP A 85 -10.53 -16.68 -20.01
C ASP A 85 -12.03 -16.44 -19.74
N LEU A 86 -12.73 -15.99 -20.78
CA LEU A 86 -14.19 -15.83 -20.80
C LEU A 86 -14.93 -17.11 -20.38
N LYS A 87 -14.33 -18.28 -20.59
CA LYS A 87 -14.92 -19.57 -20.23
C LYS A 87 -14.96 -19.73 -18.71
N ALA A 88 -13.86 -19.43 -18.03
CA ALA A 88 -13.80 -19.46 -16.57
C ALA A 88 -14.77 -18.45 -15.92
N ALA A 89 -14.96 -17.29 -16.55
CA ALA A 89 -15.94 -16.31 -16.11
C ALA A 89 -17.39 -16.81 -16.29
N LEU A 90 -17.69 -17.48 -17.40
CA LEU A 90 -19.00 -18.09 -17.66
C LEU A 90 -19.30 -19.23 -16.67
N ASP A 91 -18.33 -20.11 -16.43
CA ASP A 91 -18.45 -21.25 -15.52
C ASP A 91 -18.74 -20.78 -14.08
N LYS A 92 -18.11 -19.67 -13.66
CA LYS A 92 -18.39 -19.05 -12.37
C LYS A 92 -19.80 -18.47 -12.30
N LEU A 93 -20.26 -17.77 -13.35
CA LEU A 93 -21.62 -17.23 -13.41
C LEU A 93 -22.68 -18.33 -13.36
N GLU A 94 -22.48 -19.45 -14.05
CA GLU A 94 -23.39 -20.60 -13.99
C GLU A 94 -23.46 -21.17 -12.57
N THR A 95 -22.32 -21.27 -11.89
CA THR A 95 -22.23 -21.75 -10.50
C THR A 95 -22.98 -20.84 -9.53
N ASP A 96 -22.76 -19.52 -9.65
CA ASP A 96 -23.41 -18.52 -8.81
C ASP A 96 -24.93 -18.49 -9.04
N LEU A 97 -25.38 -18.58 -10.30
CA LEU A 97 -26.79 -18.68 -10.65
C LEU A 97 -27.43 -19.96 -10.09
N ALA A 98 -26.73 -21.09 -10.16
CA ALA A 98 -27.20 -22.35 -9.58
C ALA A 98 -27.35 -22.27 -8.06
N ALA A 99 -26.44 -21.57 -7.37
CA ALA A 99 -26.53 -21.32 -5.93
C ALA A 99 -27.75 -20.46 -5.57
N VAL A 100 -28.02 -19.40 -6.32
CA VAL A 100 -29.20 -18.55 -6.14
C VAL A 100 -30.49 -19.34 -6.37
N ARG A 101 -30.56 -20.14 -7.44
CA ARG A 101 -31.71 -21.02 -7.72
C ARG A 101 -31.99 -22.00 -6.58
N ARG A 102 -30.96 -22.66 -6.05
CA ARG A 102 -31.11 -23.56 -4.89
C ARG A 102 -31.68 -22.82 -3.68
N LYS A 103 -31.15 -21.65 -3.36
CA LYS A 103 -31.61 -20.82 -2.24
C LYS A 103 -33.07 -20.38 -2.41
N ALA A 104 -33.48 -20.03 -3.62
CA ALA A 104 -34.85 -19.62 -3.93
C ALA A 104 -35.87 -20.78 -3.89
N LEU A 105 -35.43 -22.01 -4.17
CA LEU A 105 -36.28 -23.22 -4.15
C LEU A 105 -36.31 -23.92 -2.78
N SER A 106 -35.40 -23.55 -1.86
CA SER A 106 -35.37 -24.04 -0.48
C SER A 106 -36.10 -23.15 0.52
N ALA A 107 -36.72 -22.06 0.06
CA ALA A 107 -37.57 -21.14 0.82
C ALA A 107 -39.04 -21.39 0.46
#